data_AF-A0A4R4NLY9-F1
#
_entry.id   AF-A0A4R4NLY9-F1
#
_cell.length_a   1.000
_cell.length_b   1.000
_cell.length_c   1.000
_cell.angle_alpha   90.00
_cell.angle_beta   90.00
_cell.angle_gamma   90.00
#
_symmetry.space_group_name_H-M   'P 1'
#
loop_
_entity.id
_entity.type
_entity.pdbx_description
1 polymer ?
#
loop_
_entity_poly.entity_id
_entity_poly.type
_entity_poly.pdbx_seq_one_letter_code
_entity_poly.pdbx_strand_id
1 'polypeptide(L)'
;MRSLLEALLQEAGLEAEVLPVDLNQAAAGIVSRLAVEVRPPHFAENPDVQRRARRRLLHYLEDDLGLADADPVYLATQLVDLAARRMEDFRRWGEANG
;
A
#
# COMPACT_ATOMS: atom_id res chain seq x y z
N MET A 1 9.91 4.12 1.17
CA MET A 1 8.58 3.76 0.63
C MET A 1 8.35 4.35 -0.75
N ARG A 2 8.59 5.66 -0.98
CA ARG A 2 8.49 6.28 -2.30
C ARG A 2 9.16 5.47 -3.43
N SER A 3 10.45 5.14 -3.30
CA SER A 3 11.19 4.40 -4.33
C SER A 3 10.63 3.00 -4.60
N LEU A 4 9.94 2.40 -3.62
CA LEU A 4 9.26 1.13 -3.81
C LEU A 4 7.94 1.32 -4.56
N LEU A 5 7.15 2.34 -4.19
CA LEU A 5 5.91 2.66 -4.90
C LEU A 5 6.23 3.00 -6.37
N GLU A 6 7.27 3.79 -6.62
CA GLU A 6 7.79 4.08 -7.96
C GLU A 6 8.18 2.80 -8.71
N ALA A 7 8.92 1.88 -8.07
CA ALA A 7 9.30 0.60 -8.71
C ALA A 7 8.09 -0.28 -9.03
N LEU A 8 7.12 -0.39 -8.10
CA LEU A 8 5.90 -1.17 -8.31
C LEU A 8 5.01 -0.59 -9.42
N LEU A 9 4.93 0.75 -9.50
CA LEU A 9 4.20 1.43 -10.57
C LEU A 9 4.89 1.23 -11.92
N GLN A 10 6.22 1.31 -11.97
CA GLN A 10 6.99 1.00 -13.18
C GLN A 10 6.79 -0.46 -13.63
N GLU A 11 6.81 -1.42 -12.70
CA GLU A 11 6.52 -2.83 -13.00
C GLU A 11 5.09 -3.03 -13.54
N ALA A 12 4.14 -2.25 -13.03
CA ALA A 12 2.76 -2.23 -13.52
C ALA A 12 2.59 -1.46 -14.85
N GLY A 13 3.68 -0.95 -15.43
CA GLY A 13 3.67 -0.21 -16.70
C GLY A 13 3.21 1.25 -16.59
N LEU A 14 3.12 1.80 -15.38
CA LEU A 14 2.83 3.21 -15.16
C LEU A 14 4.11 4.00 -14.91
N GLU A 15 4.32 5.01 -15.73
CA GLU A 15 5.34 6.01 -15.48
C GLU A 15 4.87 7.00 -14.40
N ALA A 16 5.75 7.27 -13.45
CA ALA A 16 5.55 8.20 -12.33
C ALA A 16 5.03 9.59 -12.76
N GLU A 17 5.41 10.06 -13.95
CA GLU A 17 5.03 11.38 -14.48
C GLU A 17 3.58 11.47 -14.95
N VAL A 18 2.90 10.32 -15.11
CA VAL A 18 1.52 10.25 -15.64
C VAL A 18 0.48 10.21 -14.51
N LEU A 19 0.93 10.12 -13.27
CA LEU A 19 0.02 9.96 -12.14
C LEU A 19 -0.69 11.27 -11.81
N PRO A 20 -2.01 11.23 -11.56
CA PRO A 20 -2.78 12.40 -11.16
C PRO A 20 -2.46 12.91 -9.74
N VAL A 21 -1.52 12.25 -9.03
CA VAL A 21 -1.24 12.45 -7.60
C VAL A 21 0.26 12.56 -7.33
N ASP A 22 0.64 13.39 -6.36
CA ASP A 22 2.02 13.45 -5.86
C ASP A 22 2.43 12.11 -5.25
N LEU A 23 3.47 11.50 -5.79
CA LEU A 23 3.99 10.20 -5.35
C LEU A 23 4.40 10.15 -3.88
N ASN A 24 4.89 11.26 -3.31
CA ASN A 24 5.21 11.32 -1.89
C ASN A 24 3.94 11.28 -1.04
N GLN A 25 2.91 12.01 -1.46
CA GLN A 25 1.61 12.02 -0.78
C GLN A 25 0.93 10.65 -0.91
N ALA A 26 0.93 10.06 -2.10
CA ALA A 26 0.42 8.71 -2.32
C ALA A 26 1.16 7.68 -1.46
N ALA A 27 2.50 7.72 -1.46
CA ALA A 27 3.31 6.84 -0.62
C ALA A 27 2.99 7.02 0.87
N ALA A 28 2.90 8.26 1.37
CA ALA A 28 2.55 8.52 2.77
C ALA A 28 1.16 7.98 3.12
N GLY A 29 0.16 8.18 2.26
CA GLY A 29 -1.20 7.67 2.47
C GLY A 29 -1.27 6.14 2.46
N ILE A 30 -0.53 5.48 1.57
CA ILE A 30 -0.41 4.02 1.53
C ILE A 30 0.22 3.50 2.82
N VAL A 31 1.33 4.10 3.27
CA VAL A 31 1.99 3.70 4.52
C VAL A 31 1.05 3.86 5.71
N SER A 32 0.34 4.98 5.79
CA SER A 32 -0.59 5.25 6.88
C SER A 32 -1.69 4.20 6.96
N ARG A 33 -2.31 3.86 5.83
CA ARG A 33 -3.35 2.83 5.77
C ARG A 33 -2.81 1.46 6.14
N LEU A 34 -1.67 1.06 5.58
CA LEU A 34 -1.04 -0.22 5.92
C LEU A 34 -0.62 -0.29 7.39
N ALA A 35 -0.13 0.81 7.96
CA ALA A 35 0.23 0.91 9.38
C ALA A 35 -0.96 0.62 10.31
N VAL A 36 -2.18 1.00 9.90
CA VAL A 36 -3.42 0.64 10.62
C VAL A 36 -3.75 -0.84 10.44
N GLU A 37 -3.66 -1.34 9.21
CA GLU A 37 -4.01 -2.73 8.88
C GLU A 37 -3.07 -3.77 9.53
N VAL A 38 -1.80 -3.42 9.82
CA VAL A 38 -0.83 -4.32 10.48
C VAL A 38 -0.92 -4.36 12.03
N ARG A 39 -1.76 -3.52 12.64
CA ARG A 39 -1.95 -3.49 14.10
C ARG A 39 -2.53 -4.77 14.69
N PRO A 40 -3.53 -5.43 14.07
CA PRO A 40 -4.08 -6.66 14.60
C PRO A 40 -3.01 -7.75 14.82
N PRO A 41 -3.19 -8.61 15.84
CA PRO A 41 -2.31 -9.76 16.02
C PRO A 41 -2.45 -10.69 14.81
N HIS A 42 -1.36 -11.36 14.45
CA HIS A 42 -1.31 -12.34 13.34
C HIS A 42 -1.57 -11.78 11.94
N PHE A 43 -1.38 -10.47 11.68
CA PHE A 43 -1.53 -9.91 10.32
C PHE A 43 -0.76 -10.72 9.26
N ALA A 44 0.49 -11.09 9.55
CA ALA A 44 1.33 -11.87 8.64
C ALA A 44 0.84 -13.32 8.42
N GLU A 45 0.10 -13.88 9.38
CA GLU A 45 -0.30 -15.29 9.42
C GLU A 45 -1.77 -15.50 9.05
N ASN A 46 -2.59 -14.45 9.11
CA ASN A 46 -4.03 -14.53 8.91
C ASN A 46 -4.43 -14.07 7.49
N PRO A 47 -4.75 -15.02 6.58
CA PRO A 47 -5.08 -14.70 5.20
C PRO A 47 -6.36 -13.88 5.05
N ASP A 48 -7.31 -13.98 5.98
CA ASP A 48 -8.56 -13.20 5.95
C ASP A 48 -8.34 -11.74 6.37
N VAL A 49 -7.36 -11.47 7.24
CA VAL A 49 -6.93 -10.10 7.57
C VAL A 49 -6.23 -9.49 6.37
N GLN A 50 -5.27 -10.20 5.76
CA GLN A 50 -4.60 -9.71 4.55
C GLN A 50 -5.55 -9.51 3.38
N ARG A 51 -6.54 -10.40 3.19
CA ARG A 51 -7.57 -10.25 2.15
C ARG A 51 -8.39 -8.96 2.37
N ARG A 52 -8.74 -8.65 3.61
CA ARG A 52 -9.45 -7.40 3.95
C ARG A 52 -8.57 -6.17 3.71
N ALA A 53 -7.30 -6.22 4.12
CA ALA A 53 -6.34 -5.15 3.87
C ALA A 53 -6.14 -4.91 2.37
N ARG A 54 -5.97 -5.98 1.57
CA ARG A 54 -5.88 -5.88 0.10
C ARG A 54 -7.11 -5.21 -0.50
N ARG A 55 -8.32 -5.62 -0.08
CA ARG A 55 -9.57 -5.04 -0.61
C ARG A 55 -9.71 -3.56 -0.28
N ARG A 56 -9.33 -3.14 0.93
CA ARG A 56 -9.33 -1.73 1.33
C ARG A 56 -8.27 -0.91 0.61
N LEU A 57 -7.08 -1.49 0.42
CA LEU A 57 -6.01 -0.82 -0.32
C LEU A 57 -6.35 -0.69 -1.81
N LEU A 58 -6.99 -1.70 -2.40
CA LEU A 58 -7.51 -1.65 -3.76
C LEU A 58 -8.45 -0.46 -3.95
N HIS A 59 -9.47 -0.32 -3.10
CA HIS A 59 -10.37 0.84 -3.15
C HIS A 59 -9.62 2.17 -3.02
N TYR A 60 -8.61 2.25 -2.15
CA TYR A 60 -7.80 3.47 -2.03
C TYR A 60 -7.00 3.76 -3.30
N LEU A 61 -6.41 2.74 -3.94
CA LEU A 61 -5.65 2.93 -5.17
C LEU A 61 -6.57 3.37 -6.31
N GLU A 62 -7.76 2.76 -6.45
CA GLU A 62 -8.73 3.06 -7.50
C GLU A 62 -9.42 4.41 -7.29
N ASP A 63 -10.07 4.59 -6.14
CA ASP A 63 -11.01 5.69 -5.91
C ASP A 63 -10.30 6.96 -5.43
N ASP A 64 -9.32 6.83 -4.53
CA ASP A 64 -8.64 7.98 -3.93
C ASP A 64 -7.40 8.41 -4.74
N LEU A 65 -6.66 7.46 -5.32
CA LEU A 65 -5.44 7.73 -6.08
C LEU A 65 -5.63 7.69 -7.61
N GLY A 66 -6.80 7.30 -8.11
CA GLY A 66 -7.10 7.28 -9.54
C GLY A 66 -6.24 6.27 -10.33
N LEU A 67 -5.76 5.22 -9.69
CA LEU A 67 -4.87 4.21 -10.26
C LEU A 67 -5.63 3.02 -10.88
N ALA A 68 -6.84 3.24 -11.40
CA ALA A 68 -7.66 2.16 -11.97
C ALA A 68 -6.97 1.48 -13.18
N ASP A 69 -6.21 2.23 -13.97
CA ASP A 69 -5.48 1.73 -15.14
C ASP A 69 -4.10 1.12 -14.79
N ALA A 70 -3.77 1.05 -13.49
CA ALA A 70 -2.44 0.70 -12.96
C ALA A 70 -2.23 -0.76 -12.57
N ASP A 71 -3.13 -1.67 -12.94
CA ASP A 71 -3.29 -2.96 -12.26
C ASP A 71 -3.30 -2.80 -10.72
N PRO A 72 -4.31 -2.11 -10.17
CA PRO A 72 -4.36 -1.80 -8.74
C PRO A 72 -4.50 -3.07 -7.88
N VAL A 73 -4.91 -4.20 -8.46
CA VAL A 73 -4.94 -5.51 -7.80
C VAL A 73 -3.53 -6.04 -7.55
N TYR A 74 -2.65 -6.00 -8.56
CA TYR A 74 -1.24 -6.35 -8.40
C TYR A 74 -0.57 -5.46 -7.35
N LEU A 75 -0.73 -4.13 -7.47
CA LEU A 75 -0.16 -3.16 -6.54
C LEU A 75 -0.62 -3.41 -5.10
N ALA A 76 -1.93 -3.55 -4.88
CA ALA A 76 -2.47 -3.82 -3.55
C ALA A 76 -1.91 -5.12 -2.96
N THR A 77 -1.72 -6.14 -3.79
CA THR A 77 -1.15 -7.43 -3.38
C THR A 77 0.31 -7.27 -2.94
N GLN A 78 1.16 -6.67 -3.77
CA GLN A 78 2.58 -6.46 -3.47
C GLN A 78 2.77 -5.61 -2.20
N LEU A 79 1.98 -4.56 -2.05
CA LEU A 79 2.05 -3.66 -0.90
C LEU A 79 1.62 -4.34 0.41
N VAL A 80 0.58 -5.17 0.38
CA VAL A 80 0.15 -5.94 1.56
C VAL A 80 1.16 -7.04 1.91
N ASP A 81 1.71 -7.74 0.92
CA ASP A 81 2.74 -8.75 1.14
C ASP A 81 4.01 -8.13 1.72
N LEU A 82 4.39 -6.93 1.27
CA LEU A 82 5.48 -6.18 1.89
C LEU A 82 5.16 -5.80 3.34
N ALA A 83 3.95 -5.30 3.61
CA ALA A 83 3.53 -4.96 4.96
C ALA A 83 3.56 -6.17 5.90
N ALA A 84 3.23 -7.37 5.38
CA ALA A 84 3.33 -8.60 6.14
C ALA A 84 4.79 -8.96 6.47
N ARG A 85 5.71 -8.80 5.51
CA ARG A 85 7.15 -9.08 5.70
C ARG A 85 7.86 -8.04 6.57
N ARG A 86 7.41 -6.78 6.55
CA ARG A 86 8.01 -5.65 7.27
C ARG A 86 7.09 -5.08 8.35
N MET A 87 6.30 -5.94 8.99
CA MET A 87 5.23 -5.55 9.92
C MET A 87 5.70 -4.58 11.01
N GLU A 88 6.89 -4.78 11.57
CA GLU A 88 7.46 -3.91 12.61
C GLU A 88 7.74 -2.49 12.10
N ASP A 89 8.19 -2.33 10.86
CA ASP A 89 8.50 -1.01 10.30
C ASP A 89 7.22 -0.18 10.12
N PHE A 90 6.15 -0.81 9.63
CA PHE A 90 4.85 -0.17 9.49
C PHE A 90 4.21 0.15 10.84
N ARG A 91 4.39 -0.71 11.86
CA ARG A 91 3.94 -0.42 13.24
C ARG A 91 4.66 0.78 13.83
N ARG A 92 5.99 0.81 13.78
CA ARG A 92 6.81 1.95 14.26
C ARG A 92 6.43 3.24 13.55
N TRP A 93 6.18 3.18 12.24
CA TRP A 93 5.72 4.34 11.50
C TRP A 93 4.36 4.84 12.00
N GLY A 94 3.41 3.92 12.22
CA GLY A 94 2.07 4.24 12.71
C GLY A 94 2.02 4.71 14.17
N GLU A 95 3.06 4.44 14.96
CA GLU A 95 3.25 4.99 16.31
C GLU A 95 3.89 6.39 16.28
N ALA A 96 4.78 6.65 15.32
CA ALA A 96 5.47 7.93 15.20
C ALA A 96 4.62 9.03 14.51
N ASN A 97 3.56 8.65 13.78
CA ASN A 97 2.77 9.56 12.94
C ASN A 97 1.25 9.45 13.16
N GLY A 98 0.80 8.74 14.18
CA GLY A 98 -0.62 8.52 14.52
C GLY A 98 -1.01 9.19 15.82
#